data_AF-A0A377I194-F1
#
_entry.id   AF-A0A377I194-F1
#
_cell.length_a   1.000
_cell.length_b   1.000
_cell.length_c   1.000
_cell.angle_alpha   90.00
_cell.angle_beta   90.00
_cell.angle_gamma   90.00
#
_symmetry.space_group_name_H-M   'P 1'
#
loop_
_entity.id
_entity.type
_entity.pdbx_description
1 polymer ?
#
loop_
_entity_poly.entity_id
_entity_poly.type
_entity_poly.pdbx_seq_one_letter_code
_entity_poly.pdbx_strand_id
1 'polypeptide(L)'
;MTLLISGIPVIHLELKREGVSIEQAYWQIRDYMGNGDFGGFYSLVQIFGILNGSESRYFARPTDYRSFNYTFCFGWADEKTNQPIQESSQFIKHALRVPMGHKLMSLYTIADKPKGILKVLRSYQIYAVENILARLHKSQFNGSAQDILGGYIWHTTGSGKTMTSFKTAELASQLVNVDKVVFLADRNELVKQTVTEYSGFVDDEDDITATKNSGKLLTALLDPHQNVDCDQYSKNGDCGGKRQTEETGKHEYCVYCG
;
A
#
# COMPACT_ATOMS: atom_id res chain seq x y z
N MET A 1 -17.68 17.40 8.23
CA MET A 1 -16.89 18.25 7.28
C MET A 1 -16.39 17.36 6.15
N THR A 2 -16.22 17.84 4.92
CA THR A 2 -15.72 17.02 3.81
C THR A 2 -14.60 17.75 3.07
N LEU A 3 -13.52 17.05 2.78
CA LEU A 3 -12.40 17.54 1.98
C LEU A 3 -12.57 17.07 0.54
N LEU A 4 -12.49 18.04 -0.38
CA LEU A 4 -12.60 17.80 -1.81
C LEU A 4 -11.20 17.88 -2.42
N ILE A 5 -10.82 16.88 -3.20
CA ILE A 5 -9.61 16.91 -4.04
C ILE A 5 -10.09 17.04 -5.47
N SER A 6 -9.67 18.11 -6.16
CA SER A 6 -10.09 18.41 -7.54
C SER A 6 -11.62 18.41 -7.72
N GLY A 7 -12.36 18.86 -6.70
CA GLY A 7 -13.83 18.89 -6.71
C GLY A 7 -14.52 17.57 -6.35
N ILE A 8 -13.79 16.48 -6.09
CA ILE A 8 -14.35 15.18 -5.72
C ILE A 8 -14.32 15.01 -4.19
N PRO A 9 -15.44 14.63 -3.52
CA PRO A 9 -15.48 14.44 -2.08
C PRO A 9 -14.84 13.10 -1.72
N VAL A 10 -13.64 13.14 -1.16
CA VAL A 10 -12.80 11.94 -0.95
C VAL A 10 -12.61 11.59 0.51
N ILE A 11 -12.57 12.61 1.39
CA ILE A 11 -12.36 12.43 2.82
C ILE A 11 -13.50 13.11 3.57
N HIS A 12 -14.20 12.38 4.41
CA HIS A 12 -15.21 12.94 5.31
C HIS A 12 -14.72 12.89 6.76
N LEU A 13 -14.79 14.02 7.46
CA LEU A 13 -14.38 14.19 8.84
C LEU A 13 -15.59 14.40 9.74
N GLU A 14 -15.79 13.48 10.69
CA GLU A 14 -16.73 13.63 11.80
C GLU A 14 -16.02 14.29 12.99
N LEU A 15 -16.54 15.44 13.40
CA LEU A 15 -15.95 16.28 14.45
C LEU A 15 -16.81 16.18 15.71
N LYS A 16 -16.18 15.91 16.84
CA LYS A 16 -16.79 15.92 18.17
C LYS A 16 -16.16 16.97 19.07
N ARG A 17 -16.94 17.40 20.06
CA ARG A 17 -16.42 18.16 21.19
C ARG A 17 -15.49 17.28 22.02
N GLU A 18 -14.56 17.90 22.71
CA GLU A 18 -13.67 17.21 23.65
C GLU A 18 -14.47 16.52 24.75
N GLY A 19 -14.00 15.33 25.16
CA GLY A 19 -14.66 14.46 26.12
C GLY A 19 -15.74 13.52 25.56
N VAL A 20 -16.12 13.66 24.27
CA VAL A 20 -16.98 12.68 23.59
C VAL A 20 -16.13 11.55 23.02
N SER A 21 -16.55 10.30 23.24
CA SER A 21 -15.84 9.11 22.74
C SER A 21 -15.81 9.09 21.20
N ILE A 22 -14.66 8.81 20.63
CA ILE A 22 -14.48 8.59 19.20
C ILE A 22 -15.29 7.40 18.67
N GLU A 23 -15.63 6.43 19.53
CA GLU A 23 -16.46 5.29 19.15
C GLU A 23 -17.90 5.74 18.83
N GLN A 24 -18.42 6.72 19.56
CA GLN A 24 -19.74 7.30 19.26
C GLN A 24 -19.73 7.97 17.89
N ALA A 25 -18.66 8.69 17.54
CA ALA A 25 -18.50 9.27 16.21
C ALA A 25 -18.39 8.19 15.12
N TYR A 26 -17.69 7.09 15.40
CA TYR A 26 -17.58 5.95 14.48
C TYR A 26 -18.95 5.34 14.16
N TRP A 27 -19.75 5.06 15.19
CA TRP A 27 -21.09 4.50 15.00
C TRP A 27 -22.07 5.50 14.40
N GLN A 28 -21.89 6.80 14.63
CA GLN A 28 -22.69 7.81 13.95
C GLN A 28 -22.42 7.88 12.45
N ILE A 29 -21.16 7.72 12.01
CA ILE A 29 -20.85 7.59 10.56
C ILE A 29 -21.54 6.36 9.98
N ARG A 30 -21.57 5.23 10.71
CA ARG A 30 -22.31 4.03 10.30
C ARG A 30 -23.79 4.34 10.10
N ASP A 31 -24.39 5.05 11.05
CA ASP A 31 -25.83 5.38 10.99
C ASP A 31 -26.15 6.30 9.81
N TYR A 32 -25.30 7.31 9.55
CA TYR A 32 -25.40 8.14 8.34
C TYR A 32 -25.34 7.31 7.05
N MET A 33 -24.43 6.34 7.00
CA MET A 33 -24.32 5.44 5.85
C MET A 33 -25.57 4.54 5.71
N GLY A 34 -26.14 4.07 6.83
CA GLY A 34 -27.39 3.30 6.85
C GLY A 34 -28.61 4.11 6.40
N ASN A 35 -28.61 5.42 6.66
CA ASN A 35 -29.67 6.35 6.25
C ASN A 35 -29.54 6.84 4.79
N GLY A 36 -28.44 6.52 4.11
CA GLY A 36 -28.20 6.90 2.72
C GLY A 36 -27.51 8.24 2.52
N ASP A 37 -26.99 8.87 3.58
CA ASP A 37 -26.32 10.18 3.52
C ASP A 37 -25.04 10.17 2.66
N PHE A 38 -24.41 8.99 2.53
CA PHE A 38 -23.25 8.76 1.65
C PHE A 38 -23.63 8.19 0.27
N GLY A 39 -24.86 8.46 -0.18
CA GLY A 39 -25.33 8.19 -1.54
C GLY A 39 -24.97 9.30 -2.54
N GLY A 40 -25.32 9.09 -3.82
CA GLY A 40 -25.15 10.09 -4.88
C GLY A 40 -23.70 10.60 -4.97
N PHE A 41 -23.52 11.92 -4.92
CA PHE A 41 -22.19 12.55 -4.98
C PHE A 41 -21.25 12.12 -3.84
N TYR A 42 -21.78 11.87 -2.65
CA TYR A 42 -21.01 11.42 -1.48
C TYR A 42 -20.68 9.91 -1.51
N SER A 43 -21.10 9.18 -2.55
CA SER A 43 -20.63 7.81 -2.80
C SER A 43 -19.12 7.75 -3.08
N LEU A 44 -18.52 8.86 -3.47
CA LEU A 44 -17.09 9.00 -3.81
C LEU A 44 -16.18 9.14 -2.57
N VAL A 45 -16.75 9.30 -1.36
CA VAL A 45 -15.96 9.34 -0.13
C VAL A 45 -15.25 8.00 0.04
N GLN A 46 -13.94 8.02 0.22
CA GLN A 46 -13.10 6.84 0.36
C GLN A 46 -12.57 6.66 1.77
N ILE A 47 -12.32 7.76 2.49
CA ILE A 47 -11.73 7.73 3.83
C ILE A 47 -12.62 8.53 4.78
N PHE A 48 -12.84 7.96 5.96
CA PHE A 48 -13.43 8.64 7.09
C PHE A 48 -12.36 9.01 8.10
N GLY A 49 -12.45 10.22 8.64
CA GLY A 49 -11.68 10.66 9.81
C GLY A 49 -12.60 11.04 10.95
N ILE A 50 -12.16 10.79 12.17
CA ILE A 50 -12.86 11.11 13.42
C ILE A 50 -11.92 11.95 14.26
N LEU A 51 -12.38 13.11 14.70
CA LEU A 51 -11.60 14.07 15.49
C LEU A 51 -12.43 14.57 16.67
N ASN A 52 -11.92 14.46 17.90
CA ASN A 52 -12.60 15.01 19.09
C ASN A 52 -11.75 16.03 19.87
N GLY A 53 -10.67 16.53 19.27
CA GLY A 53 -9.68 17.39 19.92
C GLY A 53 -8.53 16.59 20.51
N SER A 54 -8.80 15.73 21.48
CA SER A 54 -7.78 14.96 22.20
C SER A 54 -7.33 13.68 21.49
N GLU A 55 -8.20 13.07 20.71
CA GLU A 55 -7.98 11.85 19.94
C GLU A 55 -8.41 12.03 18.47
N SER A 56 -7.72 11.30 17.59
CA SER A 56 -7.96 11.30 16.16
C SER A 56 -7.78 9.91 15.58
N ARG A 57 -8.69 9.53 14.68
CA ARG A 57 -8.62 8.26 13.96
C ARG A 57 -9.08 8.39 12.52
N TYR A 58 -8.71 7.42 11.70
CA TYR A 58 -9.14 7.31 10.32
C TYR A 58 -9.36 5.84 9.93
N PHE A 59 -10.19 5.63 8.92
CA PHE A 59 -10.47 4.32 8.34
C PHE A 59 -10.97 4.44 6.91
N ALA A 60 -10.80 3.36 6.14
CA ALA A 60 -11.37 3.26 4.80
C ALA A 60 -12.89 3.09 4.88
N ARG A 61 -13.61 3.62 3.90
CA ARG A 61 -15.05 3.44 3.75
C ARG A 61 -15.39 1.96 3.62
N PRO A 62 -16.24 1.41 4.51
CA PRO A 62 -16.76 0.05 4.35
C PRO A 62 -17.68 -0.06 3.12
N THR A 63 -17.83 -1.27 2.59
CA THR A 63 -18.71 -1.54 1.44
C THR A 63 -20.17 -1.25 1.76
N ASP A 64 -20.62 -1.62 2.96
CA ASP A 64 -21.95 -1.32 3.48
C ASP A 64 -21.92 -0.91 4.97
N TYR A 65 -23.06 -0.44 5.49
CA TYR A 65 -23.18 -0.03 6.90
C TYR A 65 -23.05 -1.21 7.90
N ARG A 66 -23.19 -2.46 7.44
CA ARG A 66 -23.08 -3.67 8.28
C ARG A 66 -21.63 -4.15 8.40
N SER A 67 -20.77 -3.70 7.49
CA SER A 67 -19.37 -4.06 7.38
C SER A 67 -18.44 -3.19 8.23
N PHE A 68 -19.01 -2.30 9.06
CA PHE A 68 -18.24 -1.49 10.01
C PHE A 68 -17.58 -2.40 11.05
N ASN A 69 -16.27 -2.31 11.14
CA ASN A 69 -15.47 -2.99 12.14
C ASN A 69 -14.43 -2.01 12.71
N TYR A 70 -14.62 -1.69 13.99
CA TYR A 70 -13.82 -0.70 14.72
C TYR A 70 -12.34 -1.09 14.83
N THR A 71 -11.97 -2.37 14.68
CA THR A 71 -10.57 -2.82 14.64
C THR A 71 -9.79 -2.21 13.47
N PHE A 72 -10.46 -1.79 12.40
CA PHE A 72 -9.85 -1.07 11.26
C PHE A 72 -9.90 0.46 11.41
N CYS A 73 -10.23 0.97 12.60
CA CYS A 73 -10.18 2.39 12.95
C CYS A 73 -8.82 2.73 13.56
N PHE A 74 -7.94 3.26 12.71
CA PHE A 74 -6.53 3.45 13.03
C PHE A 74 -6.24 4.85 13.56
N GLY A 75 -5.35 4.94 14.54
CA GLY A 75 -4.67 6.20 14.88
C GLY A 75 -3.50 6.44 13.92
N TRP A 76 -3.07 7.70 13.81
CA TRP A 76 -1.83 8.03 13.13
C TRP A 76 -0.67 7.97 14.13
N ALA A 77 0.52 7.57 13.68
CA ALA A 77 1.72 7.54 14.51
C ALA A 77 2.83 8.39 13.90
N ASP A 78 3.70 8.92 14.76
CA ASP A 78 4.90 9.64 14.35
C ASP A 78 5.89 8.71 13.65
N GLU A 79 6.57 9.22 12.61
CA GLU A 79 7.48 8.43 11.78
C GLU A 79 8.69 7.91 12.56
N LYS A 80 9.30 8.76 13.40
CA LYS A 80 10.57 8.45 14.05
C LYS A 80 10.40 7.58 15.28
N THR A 81 9.34 7.86 16.03
CA THR A 81 9.11 7.24 17.33
C THR A 81 8.07 6.13 17.29
N ASN A 82 7.26 6.06 16.22
CA ASN A 82 6.08 5.21 16.11
C ASN A 82 5.09 5.40 17.28
N GLN A 83 5.16 6.55 17.96
CA GLN A 83 4.25 6.89 19.04
C GLN A 83 2.94 7.43 18.45
N PRO A 84 1.77 7.04 19.00
CA PRO A 84 0.49 7.54 18.53
C PRO A 84 0.38 9.06 18.64
N ILE A 85 0.00 9.71 17.54
CA ILE A 85 -0.40 11.11 17.49
C ILE A 85 -1.89 11.14 17.80
N GLN A 86 -2.24 11.49 19.04
CA GLN A 86 -3.64 11.53 19.48
C GLN A 86 -4.31 12.85 19.09
N GLU A 87 -3.65 13.96 19.38
CA GLU A 87 -4.23 15.30 19.24
C GLU A 87 -4.64 15.62 17.80
N SER A 88 -5.88 16.12 17.63
CA SER A 88 -6.52 16.29 16.32
C SER A 88 -5.78 17.29 15.42
N SER A 89 -5.21 18.38 15.97
CA SER A 89 -4.45 19.34 15.18
C SER A 89 -3.14 18.74 14.65
N GLN A 90 -2.45 17.92 15.44
CA GLN A 90 -1.27 17.18 14.96
C GLN A 90 -1.66 16.17 13.89
N PHE A 91 -2.76 15.42 14.05
CA PHE A 91 -3.22 14.52 12.99
C PHE A 91 -3.47 15.25 11.67
N ILE A 92 -4.14 16.42 11.70
CA ILE A 92 -4.36 17.22 10.50
C ILE A 92 -3.02 17.64 9.88
N LYS A 93 -2.07 18.11 10.70
CA LYS A 93 -0.73 18.53 10.24
C LYS A 93 0.07 17.39 9.64
N HIS A 94 -0.06 16.17 10.14
CA HIS A 94 0.75 15.03 9.67
C HIS A 94 0.06 14.25 8.54
N ALA A 95 -1.20 13.86 8.72
CA ALA A 95 -1.92 12.96 7.81
C ALA A 95 -2.67 13.70 6.69
N LEU A 96 -3.22 14.90 6.98
CA LEU A 96 -4.11 15.61 6.05
C LEU A 96 -3.45 16.84 5.39
N ARG A 97 -2.20 17.16 5.71
CA ARG A 97 -1.44 18.20 5.00
C ARG A 97 -1.27 17.86 3.53
N VAL A 98 -1.16 18.86 2.66
CA VAL A 98 -0.69 18.65 1.29
C VAL A 98 0.83 18.45 1.32
N PRO A 99 1.40 17.46 0.62
CA PRO A 99 0.75 16.49 -0.29
C PRO A 99 0.29 15.18 0.37
N MET A 100 0.53 14.99 1.67
CA MET A 100 0.25 13.72 2.37
C MET A 100 -1.22 13.28 2.26
N GLY A 101 -2.19 14.18 2.42
CA GLY A 101 -3.61 13.86 2.28
C GLY A 101 -3.98 13.38 0.87
N HIS A 102 -3.33 13.93 -0.17
CA HIS A 102 -3.50 13.47 -1.55
C HIS A 102 -2.90 12.08 -1.73
N LYS A 103 -1.68 11.84 -1.23
CA LYS A 103 -1.04 10.52 -1.27
C LYS A 103 -1.84 9.47 -0.50
N LEU A 104 -2.41 9.84 0.65
CA LEU A 104 -3.19 8.93 1.48
C LEU A 104 -4.36 8.32 0.71
N MET A 105 -5.09 9.12 -0.06
CA MET A 105 -6.23 8.63 -0.84
C MET A 105 -5.81 7.97 -2.16
N SER A 106 -4.79 8.49 -2.85
CA SER A 106 -4.41 8.01 -4.19
C SER A 106 -3.44 6.84 -4.17
N LEU A 107 -2.46 6.85 -3.27
CA LEU A 107 -1.34 5.91 -3.26
C LEU A 107 -1.37 4.94 -2.08
N TYR A 108 -2.14 5.21 -1.02
CA TYR A 108 -2.10 4.39 0.20
C TYR A 108 -3.44 3.74 0.56
N THR A 109 -4.37 3.74 -0.38
CA THR A 109 -5.57 2.91 -0.37
C THR A 109 -5.41 1.71 -1.31
N ILE A 110 -6.07 0.60 -0.99
CA ILE A 110 -6.07 -0.65 -1.77
C ILE A 110 -7.51 -1.10 -1.91
N ALA A 111 -7.99 -1.19 -3.15
CA ALA A 111 -9.36 -1.61 -3.46
C ALA A 111 -9.42 -3.11 -3.76
N ASP A 112 -9.65 -3.96 -2.75
CA ASP A 112 -9.78 -5.42 -2.93
C ASP A 112 -10.99 -5.75 -3.83
N LYS A 113 -10.81 -5.70 -5.15
CA LYS A 113 -11.88 -5.81 -6.17
C LYS A 113 -12.69 -7.10 -6.02
N PRO A 114 -12.09 -8.29 -5.80
CA PRO A 114 -12.86 -9.52 -5.60
C PRO A 114 -13.84 -9.45 -4.43
N LYS A 115 -13.51 -8.69 -3.38
CA LYS A 115 -14.36 -8.53 -2.19
C LYS A 115 -15.16 -7.23 -2.19
N GLY A 116 -14.86 -6.29 -3.09
CA GLY A 116 -15.42 -4.94 -3.09
C GLY A 116 -15.05 -4.14 -1.82
N ILE A 117 -13.92 -4.45 -1.18
CA ILE A 117 -13.52 -3.85 0.11
C ILE A 117 -12.38 -2.85 -0.13
N LEU A 118 -12.57 -1.62 0.34
CA LEU A 118 -11.49 -0.64 0.39
C LEU A 118 -10.69 -0.81 1.69
N LYS A 119 -9.37 -0.86 1.58
CA LYS A 119 -8.42 -0.88 2.69
C LYS A 119 -7.57 0.37 2.63
N VAL A 120 -7.13 0.86 3.78
CA VAL A 120 -6.15 1.95 3.90
C VAL A 120 -4.94 1.46 4.68
N LEU A 121 -3.74 1.82 4.23
CA LEU A 121 -2.51 1.51 4.94
C LEU A 121 -2.44 2.25 6.27
N ARG A 122 -1.83 1.62 7.27
CA ARG A 122 -1.47 2.24 8.55
C ARG A 122 -0.25 3.14 8.36
N SER A 123 -0.07 4.13 9.25
CA SER A 123 1.01 5.12 9.15
C SER A 123 2.40 4.50 9.02
N TYR A 124 2.73 3.45 9.80
CA TYR A 124 4.03 2.78 9.67
C TYR A 124 4.23 2.05 8.33
N GLN A 125 3.15 1.52 7.74
CA GLN A 125 3.21 0.89 6.42
C GLN A 125 3.47 1.95 5.34
N ILE A 126 2.81 3.10 5.46
CA ILE A 126 3.02 4.27 4.61
C ILE A 126 4.48 4.72 4.69
N TYR A 127 5.03 4.91 5.90
CA TYR A 127 6.42 5.32 6.06
C TYR A 127 7.41 4.28 5.52
N ALA A 128 7.12 2.97 5.67
CA ALA A 128 7.95 1.93 5.07
C ALA A 128 7.99 2.04 3.54
N VAL A 129 6.82 2.20 2.90
CA VAL A 129 6.71 2.38 1.45
C VAL A 129 7.44 3.64 1.00
N GLU A 130 7.22 4.78 1.66
CA GLU A 130 7.89 6.05 1.31
C GLU A 130 9.41 5.96 1.43
N ASN A 131 9.92 5.31 2.47
CA ASN A 131 11.35 5.13 2.65
C ASN A 131 11.98 4.19 1.61
N ILE A 132 11.25 3.18 1.15
CA ILE A 132 11.69 2.32 0.05
C ILE A 132 11.72 3.12 -1.26
N LEU A 133 10.62 3.77 -1.63
CA LEU A 133 10.54 4.56 -2.88
C LEU A 133 11.58 5.68 -2.90
N ALA A 134 11.80 6.36 -1.77
CA ALA A 134 12.82 7.40 -1.66
C ALA A 134 14.25 6.87 -1.84
N ARG A 135 14.52 5.60 -1.51
CA ARG A 135 15.80 4.95 -1.83
C ARG A 135 15.87 4.61 -3.31
N LEU A 136 14.83 4.00 -3.88
CA LEU A 136 14.79 3.62 -5.30
C LEU A 136 14.95 4.83 -6.22
N HIS A 137 14.35 5.97 -5.90
CA HIS A 137 14.53 7.21 -6.66
C HIS A 137 15.97 7.75 -6.65
N LYS A 138 16.76 7.43 -5.62
CA LYS A 138 18.15 7.88 -5.50
C LYS A 138 19.12 6.89 -6.12
N SER A 139 18.75 5.62 -6.18
CA SER A 139 19.55 4.55 -6.80
C SER A 139 19.69 4.80 -8.31
N GLN A 140 20.91 4.61 -8.81
CA GLN A 140 21.25 4.77 -10.22
C GLN A 140 21.32 3.42 -10.93
N PHE A 141 21.30 2.32 -10.17
CA PHE A 141 21.33 0.94 -10.64
C PHE A 141 22.47 0.64 -11.63
N ASN A 142 23.55 1.42 -11.57
CA ASN A 142 24.68 1.40 -12.49
C ASN A 142 25.88 0.61 -11.95
N GLY A 143 25.71 -0.08 -10.81
CA GLY A 143 26.75 -0.90 -10.20
C GLY A 143 27.92 -0.11 -9.61
N SER A 144 27.80 1.21 -9.48
CA SER A 144 28.81 2.04 -8.84
C SER A 144 28.89 1.76 -7.33
N ALA A 145 30.03 2.05 -6.71
CA ALA A 145 30.21 1.93 -5.26
C ALA A 145 29.26 2.86 -4.45
N GLN A 146 28.67 3.86 -5.10
CA GLN A 146 27.70 4.79 -4.53
C GLN A 146 26.25 4.30 -4.65
N ASP A 147 26.03 3.19 -5.35
CA ASP A 147 24.70 2.64 -5.58
C ASP A 147 24.21 1.94 -4.32
N ILE A 148 23.07 2.40 -3.78
CA ILE A 148 22.46 1.82 -2.60
C ILE A 148 21.61 0.64 -3.07
N LEU A 149 22.16 -0.57 -2.97
CA LEU A 149 21.58 -1.79 -3.55
C LEU A 149 20.37 -2.35 -2.76
N GLY A 150 19.98 -1.79 -1.61
CA GLY A 150 18.77 -2.25 -0.93
C GLY A 150 18.55 -1.82 0.54
N GLY A 151 17.78 -2.64 1.25
CA GLY A 151 17.41 -2.46 2.65
C GLY A 151 16.42 -3.53 3.11
N TYR A 152 16.09 -3.52 4.40
CA TYR A 152 15.07 -4.40 4.97
C TYR A 152 14.07 -3.60 5.79
N ILE A 153 12.80 -4.02 5.77
CA ILE A 153 11.74 -3.51 6.65
C ILE A 153 11.40 -4.62 7.63
N TRP A 154 11.49 -4.31 8.92
CA TRP A 154 11.14 -5.26 9.97
C TRP A 154 9.76 -4.95 10.56
N HIS A 155 8.79 -5.78 10.19
CA HIS A 155 7.42 -5.74 10.69
C HIS A 155 7.08 -7.04 11.44
N THR A 156 6.34 -6.94 12.54
CA THR A 156 5.87 -8.10 13.31
C THR A 156 4.90 -8.97 12.49
N THR A 157 4.72 -10.24 12.85
CA THR A 157 3.77 -11.13 12.17
C THR A 157 2.32 -10.67 12.40
N GLY A 158 1.50 -10.65 11.34
CA GLY A 158 0.12 -10.16 11.40
C GLY A 158 -0.06 -8.63 11.29
N SER A 159 1.01 -7.86 11.18
CA SER A 159 0.95 -6.38 11.00
C SER A 159 0.55 -5.93 9.58
N GLY A 160 0.42 -6.85 8.62
CA GLY A 160 0.11 -6.50 7.23
C GLY A 160 1.35 -6.30 6.35
N LYS A 161 2.40 -7.11 6.55
CA LYS A 161 3.59 -7.18 5.69
C LYS A 161 3.23 -7.33 4.22
N THR A 162 2.39 -8.31 3.88
CA THR A 162 1.94 -8.60 2.52
C THR A 162 1.34 -7.38 1.83
N MET A 163 0.50 -6.62 2.55
CA MET A 163 -0.17 -5.44 2.02
C MET A 163 0.82 -4.29 1.78
N THR A 164 1.84 -4.18 2.64
CA THR A 164 2.91 -3.18 2.51
C THR A 164 3.81 -3.51 1.32
N SER A 165 4.24 -4.77 1.20
CA SER A 165 5.13 -5.23 0.14
C SER A 165 4.44 -5.18 -1.22
N PHE A 166 3.16 -5.57 -1.30
CA PHE A 166 2.33 -5.42 -2.49
C PHE A 166 2.31 -3.97 -2.96
N LYS A 167 1.93 -3.03 -2.08
CA LYS A 167 1.80 -1.63 -2.48
C LYS A 167 3.15 -0.99 -2.84
N THR A 168 4.22 -1.45 -2.18
CA THR A 168 5.58 -1.05 -2.53
C THR A 168 5.95 -1.52 -3.94
N ALA A 169 5.67 -2.79 -4.28
CA ALA A 169 5.93 -3.32 -5.62
C ALA A 169 5.14 -2.56 -6.71
N GLU A 170 3.86 -2.31 -6.44
CA GLU A 170 2.98 -1.58 -7.37
C GLU A 170 3.47 -0.14 -7.63
N LEU A 171 3.89 0.57 -6.58
CA LEU A 171 4.41 1.93 -6.72
C LEU A 171 5.83 1.94 -7.31
N ALA A 172 6.61 0.89 -7.09
CA ALA A 172 7.95 0.76 -7.64
C ALA A 172 7.93 0.49 -9.15
N SER A 173 6.96 -0.29 -9.66
CA SER A 173 6.84 -0.56 -11.11
C SER A 173 6.45 0.66 -11.92
N GLN A 174 5.88 1.70 -11.27
CA GLN A 174 5.55 2.98 -11.90
C GLN A 174 6.75 3.94 -11.98
N LEU A 175 7.92 3.56 -11.44
CA LEU A 175 9.11 4.41 -11.45
C LEU A 175 9.85 4.28 -12.77
N VAL A 176 10.17 5.42 -13.40
CA VAL A 176 10.87 5.49 -14.70
C VAL A 176 12.26 4.84 -14.66
N ASN A 177 12.91 4.78 -13.49
CA ASN A 177 14.24 4.19 -13.32
C ASN A 177 14.20 2.72 -12.84
N VAL A 178 13.03 2.08 -12.88
CA VAL A 178 12.85 0.66 -12.54
C VAL A 178 12.27 -0.03 -13.77
N ASP A 179 13.03 -0.95 -14.36
CA ASP A 179 12.57 -1.70 -15.53
C ASP A 179 11.67 -2.87 -15.12
N LYS A 180 12.00 -3.54 -14.01
CA LYS A 180 11.26 -4.72 -13.52
C LYS A 180 11.18 -4.79 -12.02
N VAL A 181 10.03 -5.23 -11.53
CA VAL A 181 9.82 -5.55 -10.11
C VAL A 181 9.59 -7.05 -9.92
N VAL A 182 10.44 -7.69 -9.13
CA VAL A 182 10.33 -9.10 -8.77
C VAL A 182 9.83 -9.21 -7.34
N PHE A 183 8.68 -9.84 -7.15
CA PHE A 183 8.09 -10.13 -5.85
C PHE A 183 8.35 -11.58 -5.45
N LEU A 184 9.16 -11.78 -4.42
CA LEU A 184 9.52 -13.10 -3.89
C LEU A 184 8.78 -13.39 -2.59
N ALA A 185 8.11 -14.54 -2.52
CA ALA A 185 7.45 -15.02 -1.30
C ALA A 185 7.69 -16.52 -1.04
N ASP A 186 7.74 -16.91 0.23
CA ASP A 186 8.05 -18.29 0.64
C ASP A 186 6.84 -19.26 0.48
N ARG A 187 5.60 -18.77 0.48
CA ARG A 187 4.39 -19.64 0.41
C ARG A 187 3.52 -19.41 -0.83
N ASN A 188 3.11 -20.51 -1.45
CA ASN A 188 2.22 -20.57 -2.61
C ASN A 188 0.88 -19.83 -2.42
N GLU A 189 0.33 -19.82 -1.21
CA GLU A 189 -0.92 -19.11 -0.90
C GLU A 189 -0.75 -17.59 -0.92
N LEU A 190 0.41 -17.08 -0.47
CA LEU A 190 0.74 -15.67 -0.56
C LEU A 190 0.92 -15.25 -2.02
N VAL A 191 1.63 -16.05 -2.83
CA VAL A 191 1.78 -15.78 -4.27
C VAL A 191 0.43 -15.81 -4.98
N LYS A 192 -0.43 -16.82 -4.73
CA LYS A 192 -1.77 -16.89 -5.35
C LYS A 192 -2.68 -15.74 -4.92
N GLN A 193 -2.65 -15.37 -3.65
CA GLN A 193 -3.41 -14.22 -3.15
C GLN A 193 -2.87 -12.92 -3.75
N THR A 194 -1.55 -12.74 -3.78
CA THR A 194 -0.88 -11.58 -4.40
C THR A 194 -1.18 -11.49 -5.88
N VAL A 195 -1.17 -12.59 -6.63
CA VAL A 195 -1.50 -12.65 -8.06
C VAL A 195 -2.99 -12.38 -8.28
N THR A 196 -3.89 -12.96 -7.50
CA THR A 196 -5.34 -12.71 -7.63
C THR A 196 -5.71 -11.27 -7.27
N GLU A 197 -5.02 -10.72 -6.26
CA GLU A 197 -5.04 -9.30 -5.96
C GLU A 197 -4.51 -8.56 -7.20
N TYR A 198 -3.27 -8.76 -7.62
CA TYR A 198 -2.61 -8.08 -8.76
C TYR A 198 -3.40 -8.13 -10.09
N SER A 199 -3.96 -9.28 -10.48
CA SER A 199 -4.77 -9.45 -11.69
C SER A 199 -6.07 -8.66 -11.64
N GLY A 200 -6.55 -8.34 -10.43
CA GLY A 200 -7.64 -7.39 -10.24
C GLY A 200 -7.17 -5.94 -10.36
N PHE A 201 -5.88 -5.63 -10.25
CA PHE A 201 -5.34 -4.27 -10.13
C PHE A 201 -4.61 -3.73 -11.36
N VAL A 202 -4.17 -4.61 -12.25
CA VAL A 202 -3.42 -4.26 -13.45
C VAL A 202 -4.36 -4.10 -14.65
N ASP A 203 -4.23 -2.99 -15.37
CA ASP A 203 -4.86 -2.81 -16.69
C ASP A 203 -4.14 -3.71 -17.71
N ASP A 204 -4.82 -4.09 -18.80
CA ASP A 204 -4.43 -5.13 -19.79
C ASP A 204 -3.01 -5.02 -20.41
N GLU A 205 -2.20 -4.02 -20.04
CA GLU A 205 -0.82 -3.79 -20.52
C GLU A 205 0.30 -4.38 -19.63
N ASP A 206 0.11 -4.61 -18.31
CA ASP A 206 1.15 -5.29 -17.51
C ASP A 206 0.86 -6.80 -17.35
N ASP A 207 1.80 -7.67 -17.74
CA ASP A 207 1.63 -9.12 -17.60
C ASP A 207 2.15 -9.62 -16.23
N ILE A 208 1.29 -10.28 -15.45
CA ILE A 208 1.64 -10.87 -14.16
C ILE A 208 1.82 -12.38 -14.36
N THR A 209 3.06 -12.85 -14.36
CA THR A 209 3.33 -14.29 -14.39
C THR A 209 3.64 -14.81 -12.99
N ALA A 210 2.85 -15.79 -12.54
CA ALA A 210 3.16 -16.56 -11.34
C ALA A 210 3.96 -17.80 -11.77
N THR A 211 5.24 -17.86 -11.42
CA THR A 211 6.11 -18.94 -11.87
C THR A 211 6.54 -19.84 -10.70
N LYS A 212 6.80 -21.13 -11.00
CA LYS A 212 7.34 -22.12 -10.04
C LYS A 212 8.61 -22.81 -10.55
N ASN A 213 9.07 -22.38 -11.72
CA ASN A 213 10.11 -23.03 -12.49
C ASN A 213 11.09 -21.94 -12.94
N SER A 214 12.34 -22.06 -12.49
CA SER A 214 13.42 -21.12 -12.77
C SER A 214 13.65 -20.88 -14.26
N GLY A 215 13.34 -21.84 -15.14
CA GLY A 215 13.42 -21.64 -16.59
C GLY A 215 12.30 -20.75 -17.15
N LYS A 216 11.08 -20.87 -16.61
CA LYS A 216 9.97 -19.98 -16.98
C LYS A 216 10.15 -18.60 -16.38
N LEU A 217 10.74 -18.50 -15.18
CA LEU A 217 11.10 -17.22 -14.56
C LEU A 217 12.15 -16.51 -15.40
N LEU A 218 13.21 -17.22 -15.80
CA LEU A 218 14.22 -16.66 -16.68
C LEU A 218 13.62 -16.19 -18.01
N THR A 219 12.63 -16.91 -18.53
CA THR A 219 11.92 -16.49 -19.76
C THR A 219 11.13 -15.20 -19.53
N ALA A 220 10.40 -15.09 -18.41
CA ALA A 220 9.66 -13.88 -18.00
C ALA A 220 10.58 -12.68 -17.71
N LEU A 221 11.72 -12.92 -17.05
CA LEU A 221 12.75 -11.90 -16.79
C LEU A 221 13.43 -11.40 -18.07
N LEU A 222 13.55 -12.25 -19.10
CA LEU A 222 14.10 -11.84 -20.38
C LEU A 222 13.09 -11.13 -21.29
N ASP A 223 11.78 -11.32 -21.08
CA ASP A 223 10.71 -10.69 -21.87
C ASP A 223 10.68 -9.16 -21.67
N PRO A 224 10.86 -8.33 -22.71
CA PRO A 224 10.83 -6.88 -22.59
C PRO A 224 9.43 -6.28 -22.34
N HIS A 225 8.35 -7.05 -22.47
CA HIS A 225 6.98 -6.56 -22.28
C HIS A 225 6.40 -6.81 -20.88
N GLN A 226 7.20 -7.36 -19.96
CA GLN A 226 6.73 -7.81 -18.65
C GLN A 226 7.35 -7.02 -17.49
N ASN A 227 6.51 -6.31 -16.71
CA ASN A 227 6.95 -5.34 -15.70
C ASN A 227 6.96 -5.87 -14.25
N VAL A 228 6.13 -6.89 -13.93
CA VAL A 228 6.04 -7.47 -12.57
C VAL A 228 6.06 -8.99 -12.61
N ASP A 229 7.00 -9.61 -11.89
CA ASP A 229 7.14 -11.07 -11.80
C ASP A 229 6.97 -11.53 -10.35
N CYS A 230 6.23 -12.62 -10.12
CA CYS A 230 5.96 -13.18 -8.80
C CYS A 230 6.52 -14.61 -8.71
N ASP A 231 7.53 -14.84 -7.87
CA ASP A 231 8.18 -16.16 -7.75
C ASP A 231 8.27 -16.70 -6.32
N GLN A 232 8.40 -18.03 -6.25
CA GLN A 232 8.56 -18.77 -5.01
C GLN A 232 10.05 -18.96 -4.67
N TYR A 233 10.43 -18.61 -3.44
CA TYR A 233 11.76 -18.99 -2.94
C TYR A 233 11.83 -20.49 -2.62
N SER A 234 12.73 -21.25 -3.26
CA SER A 234 12.99 -22.67 -2.93
C SER A 234 14.38 -22.84 -2.32
N LYS A 235 14.44 -23.37 -1.09
CA LYS A 235 15.70 -23.55 -0.33
C LYS A 235 16.69 -24.57 -0.91
N ASN A 236 16.35 -25.29 -1.97
CA ASN A 236 17.19 -26.35 -2.55
C ASN A 236 17.33 -26.22 -4.08
N GLY A 237 18.03 -25.18 -4.54
CA GLY A 237 18.40 -25.01 -5.94
C GLY A 237 19.77 -24.35 -6.06
N ASP A 238 20.78 -25.16 -6.34
CA ASP A 238 22.13 -24.73 -6.69
C ASP A 238 22.08 -23.74 -7.87
N CYS A 239 22.25 -22.44 -7.60
CA CYS A 239 22.38 -21.41 -8.64
C CYS A 239 23.82 -21.38 -9.18
N GLY A 240 24.35 -22.54 -9.56
CA GLY A 240 25.61 -22.72 -10.27
C GLY A 240 25.41 -22.58 -11.78
N GLY A 241 25.19 -21.35 -12.27
CA GLY A 241 25.10 -21.04 -13.70
C GLY A 241 26.19 -20.04 -14.10
N LYS A 242 27.07 -20.43 -15.02
CA LYS A 242 28.25 -19.66 -15.48
C LYS A 242 27.87 -18.23 -15.92
N ARG A 243 28.67 -17.24 -15.47
CA ARG A 243 28.67 -15.87 -15.99
C ARG A 243 28.86 -15.89 -17.51
N GLN A 244 27.82 -15.51 -18.25
CA GLN A 244 27.95 -14.80 -19.50
C GLN A 244 27.47 -13.38 -19.24
N THR A 245 28.42 -12.45 -19.27
CA THR A 245 28.20 -11.01 -19.25
C THR A 245 27.64 -10.58 -20.59
N GLU A 246 26.33 -10.43 -20.68
CA GLU A 246 25.71 -9.52 -21.64
C GLU A 246 25.23 -8.30 -20.86
N GLU A 247 25.81 -7.13 -21.20
CA GLU A 247 25.39 -5.82 -20.72
C GLU A 247 24.01 -5.49 -21.30
N THR A 248 22.96 -6.07 -20.73
CA THR A 248 21.63 -5.46 -20.83
C THR A 248 21.51 -4.51 -19.65
N GLY A 249 21.52 -3.20 -19.91
CA GLY A 249 21.32 -2.14 -18.90
C GLY A 249 19.90 -2.12 -18.31
N LYS A 250 19.37 -3.29 -17.94
CA LYS A 250 18.08 -3.48 -17.28
C LYS A 250 18.29 -3.45 -15.77
N HIS A 251 17.52 -2.63 -15.08
CA HIS A 251 17.57 -2.41 -13.64
C HIS A 251 16.42 -3.16 -12.96
N GLU A 252 16.75 -4.24 -12.25
CA GLU A 252 15.78 -5.11 -11.58
C GLU A 252 15.67 -4.75 -10.08
N TYR A 253 14.45 -4.65 -9.56
CA TYR A 253 14.18 -4.44 -8.14
C TYR A 253 13.47 -5.65 -7.53
N CYS A 254 13.98 -6.17 -6.42
CA CYS A 254 13.42 -7.34 -5.75
C CYS A 254 12.78 -6.99 -4.40
N VAL A 255 11.51 -7.36 -4.22
CA VAL A 255 10.77 -7.28 -2.95
C VAL A 255 10.62 -8.68 -2.37
N TYR A 256 11.24 -8.93 -1.22
CA TYR A 256 11.09 -10.20 -0.50
C TYR A 256 10.13 -10.08 0.68
N CYS A 257 9.15 -10.98 0.77
CA CYS A 257 8.24 -11.11 1.91
C CYS A 257 8.41 -12.48 2.60
N GLY A 258 8.97 -12.47 3.81
CA GLY A 258 9.13 -13.63 4.71
C GLY A 258 8.25 -13.58 5.95
#